data_AF-A0A8T0A5R1-F1
#
_entry.id   AF-A0A8T0A5R1-F1
#
_cell.length_a   1.000
_cell.length_b   1.000
_cell.length_c   1.000
_cell.angle_alpha   90.00
_cell.angle_beta   90.00
_cell.angle_gamma   90.00
#
_symmetry.space_group_name_H-M   'P 1'
#
loop_
_entity.id
_entity.type
_entity.pdbx_description
1 polymer ?
#
loop_
_entity_poly.entity_id
_entity_poly.type
_entity_poly.pdbx_seq_one_letter_code
_entity_poly.pdbx_strand_id
1 'polypeptide(L)'
;MFWITSTLIVFISAVAYECDAESTLNCPYDPKHKSLQRILCKRHTNNHSCCSGVTFMPEERKPEGLSVEDDGKAFTVSINHLSQGDGVYWCGLRNGTNVIIKLAEKTIKSSINFVWSIMRWLIFVLLVLTVISTHVCCRGKKAKE
;
A
#
# COMPACT_ATOMS: atom_id res chain seq x y z
N MET A 1 -31.00 -18.96 -2.21
CA MET A 1 -30.40 -18.23 -1.07
C MET A 1 -28.98 -18.71 -0.74
N PHE A 2 -28.72 -20.02 -0.61
CA PHE A 2 -27.39 -20.60 -0.36
C PHE A 2 -26.29 -20.31 -1.41
N TRP A 3 -26.67 -20.08 -2.67
CA TRP A 3 -25.73 -19.79 -3.75
C TRP A 3 -25.17 -18.35 -3.69
N ILE A 4 -25.94 -17.43 -3.12
CA ILE A 4 -25.57 -16.01 -2.99
C ILE A 4 -24.58 -15.84 -1.84
N THR A 5 -24.77 -16.57 -0.74
CA THR A 5 -23.82 -16.58 0.38
C THR A 5 -22.49 -17.22 -0.01
N SER A 6 -22.52 -18.28 -0.82
CA SER A 6 -21.30 -18.95 -1.29
C SER A 6 -20.46 -18.06 -2.23
N THR A 7 -21.11 -17.37 -3.17
CA THR A 7 -20.43 -16.40 -4.05
C THR A 7 -19.92 -15.18 -3.27
N LEU A 8 -20.70 -14.64 -2.32
CA LEU A 8 -20.26 -13.52 -1.47
C LEU A 8 -19.05 -13.90 -0.61
N ILE A 9 -19.01 -15.10 -0.04
CA ILE A 9 -17.87 -15.61 0.73
C ILE A 9 -16.64 -15.75 -0.15
N VAL A 10 -16.79 -16.30 -1.36
CA VAL A 10 -15.70 -16.41 -2.34
C VAL A 10 -15.15 -15.04 -2.75
N PHE A 11 -16.03 -14.04 -2.93
CA PHE A 11 -15.61 -12.66 -3.20
C PHE A 11 -14.92 -12.00 -1.99
N ILE A 12 -15.39 -12.23 -0.76
CA ILE A 12 -14.74 -11.71 0.45
C ILE A 12 -13.36 -12.34 0.62
N SER A 13 -13.22 -13.64 0.39
CA SER A 13 -11.91 -14.31 0.39
C SER A 13 -11.03 -13.87 -0.79
N ALA A 14 -11.63 -13.57 -1.95
CA ALA A 14 -10.94 -13.01 -3.11
C ALA A 14 -10.41 -11.57 -2.83
N VAL A 15 -11.08 -10.81 -1.97
CA VAL A 15 -10.63 -9.46 -1.59
C VAL A 15 -9.64 -9.52 -0.42
N ALA A 16 -9.80 -10.50 0.47
CA ALA A 16 -8.92 -10.70 1.61
C ALA A 16 -7.55 -11.31 1.24
N TYR A 17 -7.44 -12.09 0.14
CA TYR A 17 -6.17 -12.73 -0.22
C TYR A 17 -5.05 -11.73 -0.62
N GLU A 18 -5.38 -10.48 -0.91
CA GLU A 18 -4.37 -9.46 -1.24
C GLU A 18 -3.93 -8.59 -0.05
N CYS A 19 -4.40 -8.88 1.17
CA CYS A 19 -4.15 -8.01 2.32
C CYS A 19 -3.03 -8.52 3.24
N ASP A 20 -1.86 -8.76 2.65
CA ASP A 20 -0.57 -8.54 3.32
C ASP A 20 0.40 -7.99 2.26
N ALA A 21 0.16 -6.76 1.82
CA ALA A 21 0.96 -6.14 0.76
C ALA A 21 2.30 -5.65 1.34
N GLU A 22 3.15 -6.55 1.83
CA GLU A 22 4.54 -6.21 2.14
C GLU A 22 5.18 -5.65 0.86
N SER A 23 5.59 -4.38 0.90
CA SER A 23 6.17 -3.70 -0.25
C SER A 23 7.65 -3.53 -0.06
N THR A 24 8.42 -4.09 -0.98
CA THR A 24 9.87 -3.95 -0.97
C THR A 24 10.30 -2.67 -1.69
N LEU A 25 11.26 -1.96 -1.09
CA LEU A 25 11.98 -0.83 -1.66
C LEU A 25 13.43 -1.24 -1.85
N ASN A 26 13.84 -1.40 -3.11
CA ASN A 26 15.20 -1.78 -3.46
C ASN A 26 16.07 -0.54 -3.68
N CYS A 27 17.26 -0.52 -3.08
CA CYS A 27 18.14 0.64 -3.00
C CYS A 27 19.53 0.28 -3.53
N PRO A 28 19.79 0.44 -4.83
CA PRO A 28 21.07 0.09 -5.44
C PRO A 28 22.17 1.06 -5.01
N TYR A 29 23.36 0.55 -4.70
CA TYR A 29 24.51 1.35 -4.30
C TYR A 29 25.81 0.81 -4.91
N ASP A 30 26.82 1.69 -5.08
CA ASP A 30 28.16 1.25 -5.48
C ASP A 30 28.81 0.49 -4.32
N PRO A 31 29.37 -0.72 -4.53
CA PRO A 31 30.05 -1.49 -3.48
C PRO A 31 31.10 -0.71 -2.67
N LYS A 32 31.70 0.35 -3.22
CA LYS A 32 32.59 1.27 -2.50
C LYS A 32 31.93 1.96 -1.30
N HIS A 33 30.61 2.09 -1.34
CA HIS A 33 29.79 2.73 -0.32
C HIS A 33 29.11 1.72 0.61
N LYS A 34 29.51 0.44 0.58
CA LYS A 34 28.91 -0.62 1.40
C LYS A 34 28.98 -0.35 2.90
N SER A 35 30.00 0.37 3.37
CA SER A 35 30.18 0.75 4.78
C SER A 35 29.42 2.01 5.19
N LEU A 36 28.77 2.71 4.24
CA LEU A 36 28.01 3.91 4.55
C LEU A 36 26.72 3.59 5.31
N GLN A 37 26.29 4.55 6.11
CA GLN A 37 25.08 4.42 6.91
C GLN A 37 23.85 4.45 6.00
N ARG A 38 22.94 3.50 6.17
CA ARG A 38 21.72 3.38 5.37
C ARG A 38 20.62 4.24 5.96
N ILE A 39 19.85 4.87 5.09
CA ILE A 39 18.69 5.70 5.44
C ILE A 39 17.46 5.11 4.76
N LEU A 40 16.39 4.96 5.53
CA LEU A 40 15.04 4.82 5.02
C LEU A 40 14.22 6.01 5.51
N CYS A 41 13.53 6.71 4.61
CA CYS A 41 12.66 7.80 4.99
C CYS A 41 11.29 7.75 4.33
N LYS A 42 10.26 8.08 5.12
CA LYS A 42 8.90 8.35 4.65
C LYS A 42 8.68 9.85 4.55
N ARG A 43 8.32 10.35 3.36
CA ARG A 43 8.00 11.76 3.14
C ARG A 43 6.73 12.16 3.91
N HIS A 44 6.75 13.33 4.54
CA HIS A 44 5.57 13.88 5.18
C HIS A 44 4.52 14.33 4.17
N THR A 45 3.24 14.06 4.44
CA THR A 45 2.12 14.45 3.57
C THR A 45 2.02 15.96 3.40
N ASN A 46 2.29 16.72 4.47
CA ASN A 46 2.10 18.18 4.50
C ASN A 46 3.38 18.97 4.17
N ASN A 47 4.54 18.32 4.16
CA ASN A 47 5.81 18.98 3.87
C ASN A 47 6.76 18.03 3.15
N HIS A 48 6.96 18.27 1.85
CA HIS A 48 7.81 17.44 1.00
C HIS A 48 9.30 17.52 1.32
N SER A 49 9.75 18.59 2.01
CA SER A 49 11.14 18.73 2.46
C SER A 49 11.42 18.00 3.77
N CYS A 50 10.36 17.59 4.48
CA CYS A 50 10.47 16.84 5.73
C CYS A 50 10.20 15.36 5.49
N CYS A 51 10.91 14.51 6.22
CA CYS A 51 10.67 13.09 6.19
C CYS A 51 10.97 12.49 7.57
N SER A 52 10.28 11.41 7.89
CA SER A 52 10.41 10.67 9.14
C SER A 52 10.83 9.26 8.81
N GLY A 53 11.86 8.74 9.49
CA GLY A 53 12.44 7.46 9.13
C GLY A 53 13.54 7.02 10.06
N VAL A 54 14.23 5.96 9.64
CA VAL A 54 15.27 5.30 10.44
C VAL A 54 16.59 5.32 9.68
N THR A 55 17.66 5.36 10.44
CA THR A 55 19.02 5.34 9.93
C THR A 55 19.77 4.25 10.68
N PHE A 56 20.51 3.40 9.98
CA PHE A 56 21.15 2.22 10.57
C PHE A 56 22.43 1.86 9.82
N MET A 57 23.42 1.33 10.54
CA MET A 57 24.64 0.83 9.89
C MET A 57 24.42 -0.58 9.31
N PRO A 58 25.23 -0.95 8.30
CA PRO A 58 25.23 -2.29 7.72
C PRO A 58 25.34 -3.45 8.70
N GLU A 59 26.16 -3.27 9.74
CA GLU A 59 26.53 -4.28 10.73
C GLU A 59 25.69 -4.22 12.01
N GLU A 60 24.84 -3.19 12.15
CA GLU A 60 23.99 -3.03 13.32
C GLU A 60 22.75 -3.93 13.26
N ARG A 61 22.15 -4.19 14.43
CA ARG A 61 20.84 -4.83 14.49
C ARG A 61 19.85 -3.97 13.72
N LYS A 62 19.15 -4.59 12.78
CA LYS A 62 18.10 -3.95 11.99
C LYS A 62 17.08 -3.32 12.95
N PRO A 63 16.58 -2.11 12.64
CA PRO A 63 15.59 -1.46 13.49
C PRO A 63 14.36 -2.36 13.65
N GLU A 64 13.81 -2.41 14.87
CA GLU A 64 12.64 -3.25 15.16
C GLU A 64 11.47 -2.91 14.23
N GLY A 65 10.86 -3.95 13.64
CA GLY A 65 9.76 -3.80 12.70
C GLY A 65 10.16 -3.47 11.26
N LEU A 66 11.46 -3.48 10.91
CA LEU A 66 11.95 -3.34 9.55
C LEU A 66 12.74 -4.57 9.10
N SER A 67 12.25 -5.26 8.07
CA SER A 67 13.02 -6.31 7.39
C SER A 67 13.92 -5.66 6.34
N VAL A 68 15.22 -5.95 6.39
CA VAL A 68 16.21 -5.41 5.44
C VAL A 68 17.09 -6.55 4.96
N GLU A 69 17.25 -6.68 3.66
CA GLU A 69 18.18 -7.62 3.03
C GLU A 69 19.24 -6.85 2.25
N ASP A 70 20.46 -7.37 2.13
CA ASP A 70 21.53 -6.72 1.37
C ASP A 70 22.31 -7.76 0.58
N ASP A 71 22.39 -7.58 -0.75
CA ASP A 71 23.06 -8.49 -1.69
C ASP A 71 24.50 -8.05 -2.06
N GLY A 72 25.00 -6.98 -1.43
CA GLY A 72 26.29 -6.37 -1.70
C GLY A 72 26.31 -5.35 -2.84
N LYS A 73 25.19 -5.15 -3.54
CA LYS A 73 24.99 -4.18 -4.62
C LYS A 73 23.74 -3.33 -4.42
N ALA A 74 22.81 -3.80 -3.61
CA ALA A 74 21.59 -3.13 -3.24
C ALA A 74 21.13 -3.63 -1.87
N PHE A 75 20.54 -2.73 -1.08
CA PHE A 75 19.80 -3.13 0.11
C PHE A 75 18.31 -3.02 -0.18
N THR A 76 17.57 -4.07 0.16
CA THR A 76 16.12 -4.15 0.01
C THR A 76 15.49 -3.96 1.37
N VAL A 77 14.57 -3.01 1.46
CA VAL A 77 13.82 -2.73 2.67
C VAL A 77 12.38 -3.18 2.47
N SER A 78 11.86 -4.05 3.34
CA SER A 78 10.45 -4.36 3.36
C SER A 78 9.67 -3.37 4.20
N ILE A 79 8.66 -2.77 3.58
CA ILE A 79 7.76 -1.79 4.18
C ILE A 79 6.39 -2.46 4.27
N ASN A 80 5.96 -2.74 5.51
CA ASN A 80 4.63 -3.27 5.75
C ASN A 80 3.63 -2.11 5.77
N HIS A 81 2.67 -2.11 4.84
CA HIS A 81 1.63 -1.08 4.75
C HIS A 81 0.74 -1.05 6.00
N LEU A 82 0.50 -2.21 6.64
CA LEU A 82 -0.36 -2.28 7.84
C LEU A 82 0.23 -1.50 9.01
N SER A 83 1.56 -1.49 9.16
CA SER A 83 2.23 -0.79 10.26
C SER A 83 2.70 0.60 9.89
N GLN A 84 3.10 0.84 8.64
CA GLN A 84 3.75 2.09 8.23
C GLN A 84 2.85 2.98 7.34
N GLY A 85 1.79 2.43 6.74
CA GLY A 85 0.78 3.14 5.97
C GLY A 85 1.22 3.64 4.60
N ASP A 86 0.27 4.19 3.85
CA ASP A 86 0.50 4.75 2.51
C ASP A 86 1.40 5.98 2.56
N GLY A 87 2.20 6.19 1.52
CA GLY A 87 3.06 7.37 1.39
C GLY A 87 4.19 7.19 0.38
N VAL A 88 5.04 8.21 0.28
CA VAL A 88 6.24 8.15 -0.56
C VAL A 88 7.45 7.81 0.32
N TYR A 89 8.08 6.69 0.01
CA TYR A 89 9.27 6.21 0.70
C TYR A 89 10.48 6.39 -0.19
N TRP A 90 11.58 6.81 0.38
CA TRP A 90 12.86 6.85 -0.30
C TRP A 90 13.95 6.30 0.59
N CYS A 91 15.02 5.84 -0.02
CA CYS A 91 16.17 5.33 0.67
C CYS A 91 17.44 5.97 0.14
N GLY A 92 18.47 5.95 0.98
CA GLY A 92 19.72 6.58 0.66
C GLY A 92 20.86 6.13 1.55
N LEU A 93 22.02 6.74 1.34
CA LEU A 93 23.21 6.57 2.16
C LEU A 93 23.59 7.91 2.78
N ARG A 94 24.08 7.89 4.02
CA ARG A 94 24.74 9.02 4.65
C ARG A 94 26.25 8.82 4.59
N ASN A 95 26.95 9.77 4.01
CA ASN A 95 28.41 9.81 4.08
C ASN A 95 28.88 10.45 5.40
N GLY A 96 30.15 10.27 5.77
CA GLY A 96 30.77 10.85 6.97
C GLY A 96 30.72 12.38 7.04
N THR A 97 30.50 13.05 5.91
CA THR A 97 30.28 14.51 5.82
C THR A 97 28.81 14.93 6.04
N ASN A 98 27.94 14.02 6.49
CA ASN A 98 26.48 14.21 6.63
C ASN A 98 25.73 14.50 5.31
N VAL A 99 26.37 14.24 4.17
CA VAL A 99 25.69 14.32 2.86
C VAL A 99 24.83 13.08 2.67
N ILE A 100 23.57 13.29 2.29
CA ILE A 100 22.60 12.24 1.99
C ILE A 100 22.55 12.00 0.48
N ILE A 101 22.83 10.77 0.06
CA ILE A 101 22.75 10.34 -1.33
C ILE A 101 21.45 9.55 -1.49
N LYS A 102 20.47 10.11 -2.20
CA LYS A 102 19.21 9.43 -2.51
C LYS A 102 19.44 8.40 -3.61
N LEU A 103 19.07 7.15 -3.34
CA LEU A 103 19.27 6.02 -4.27
C LEU A 103 17.98 5.65 -5.00
N ALA A 104 16.87 5.54 -4.28
CA ALA A 104 15.58 5.16 -4.86
C ALA A 104 14.41 5.82 -4.13
N GLU A 105 13.26 5.90 -4.82
CA GLU A 105 11.99 6.36 -4.28
C GLU A 105 10.86 5.48 -4.82
N LYS A 106 9.91 5.12 -3.95
CA LYS A 106 8.72 4.34 -4.29
C LYS A 106 7.50 4.93 -3.59
N THR A 107 6.41 5.06 -4.35
CA THR A 107 5.11 5.42 -3.79
C THR A 107 4.37 4.16 -3.40
N ILE A 108 4.02 4.07 -2.13
CA ILE A 108 3.37 2.93 -1.50
C ILE A 108 1.91 3.35 -1.25
N LYS A 109 0.96 2.66 -1.88
CA LYS A 109 -0.49 2.91 -1.72
C LYS A 109 -1.19 1.58 -1.45
N SER A 110 -2.10 1.57 -0.48
CA SER A 110 -2.92 0.42 -0.14
C SER A 110 -4.00 0.23 -1.19
N SER A 111 -4.06 -0.98 -1.76
CA SER A 111 -5.16 -1.41 -2.63
C SER A 111 -6.52 -1.40 -1.90
N ILE A 112 -6.53 -1.43 -0.56
CA ILE A 112 -7.75 -1.40 0.28
C ILE A 112 -8.61 -0.17 -0.01
N ASN A 113 -8.01 1.01 -0.17
CA ASN A 113 -8.74 2.24 -0.50
C ASN A 113 -9.44 2.14 -1.85
N PHE A 114 -8.79 1.46 -2.81
CA PHE A 114 -9.32 1.26 -4.14
C PHE A 114 -10.48 0.25 -4.13
N VAL A 115 -10.33 -0.85 -3.39
CA VAL A 115 -11.39 -1.86 -3.18
C VAL A 115 -12.61 -1.22 -2.54
N TRP A 116 -12.46 -0.46 -1.45
CA TRP A 116 -13.60 0.18 -0.79
C TRP A 116 -14.31 1.19 -1.71
N SER A 117 -13.54 1.93 -2.52
CA SER A 117 -14.08 2.84 -3.53
C SER A 117 -14.92 2.11 -4.58
N ILE A 118 -14.42 0.99 -5.12
CA ILE A 118 -15.14 0.16 -6.10
C ILE A 118 -16.40 -0.47 -5.47
N MET A 119 -16.27 -1.06 -4.28
CA MET A 119 -17.40 -1.67 -3.58
C MET A 119 -18.52 -0.65 -3.32
N ARG A 120 -18.17 0.59 -2.95
CA ARG A 120 -19.14 1.67 -2.76
C ARG A 120 -19.90 2.00 -4.04
N TRP A 121 -19.22 2.03 -5.18
CA TRP A 121 -19.84 2.27 -6.49
C TRP A 121 -20.75 1.13 -6.92
N LEU A 122 -20.32 -0.13 -6.76
CA LEU A 122 -21.14 -1.29 -7.09
C LEU A 122 -22.44 -1.34 -6.26
N ILE A 123 -22.35 -1.04 -4.96
CA ILE A 123 -23.53 -0.94 -4.09
C ILE A 123 -24.47 0.16 -4.56
N PHE A 124 -23.94 1.34 -4.91
CA PHE A 124 -24.75 2.46 -5.39
C PHE A 124 -25.50 2.10 -6.69
N VAL A 125 -24.82 1.47 -7.65
CA VAL A 125 -25.44 1.01 -8.91
C VAL A 125 -26.54 -0.03 -8.62
N LEU A 126 -26.29 -0.98 -7.72
CA LEU A 126 -27.29 -1.98 -7.35
C LEU A 126 -28.55 -1.36 -6.72
N LEU A 127 -28.40 -0.37 -5.84
CA LEU A 127 -29.54 0.35 -5.23
C LEU A 127 -30.37 1.11 -6.28
N VAL A 128 -29.72 1.73 -7.27
CA VAL A 128 -30.44 2.40 -8.35
C VAL A 128 -31.24 1.41 -9.20
N LEU A 129 -30.66 0.25 -9.52
CA LEU A 129 -31.34 -0.80 -10.29
C LEU A 129 -32.56 -1.37 -9.55
N THR A 130 -32.48 -1.55 -8.22
CA THR A 130 -33.62 -2.04 -7.43
C THR A 130 -34.75 -1.02 -7.37
N VAL A 131 -34.43 0.28 -7.22
CA VAL A 131 -35.42 1.37 -7.25
C VAL A 131 -36.10 1.47 -8.62
N ILE A 132 -35.35 1.39 -9.72
CA ILE A 132 -35.95 1.40 -11.07
C ILE A 132 -36.88 0.19 -11.25
N SER A 133 -36.44 -0.99 -10.82
CA SER A 133 -37.23 -2.22 -10.92
C SER A 133 -38.54 -2.13 -10.11
N THR A 134 -38.50 -1.60 -8.88
CA THR A 134 -39.71 -1.41 -8.07
C THR A 134 -40.63 -0.35 -8.67
N HIS A 135 -40.10 0.75 -9.23
CA HIS A 135 -40.90 1.76 -9.92
C HIS A 135 -41.61 1.21 -11.16
N VAL A 136 -40.93 0.42 -11.99
CA VAL A 136 -41.51 -0.24 -13.17
C VAL A 136 -42.58 -1.24 -12.75
N CYS A 137 -42.32 -2.06 -11.73
CA CYS A 137 -43.31 -2.98 -11.16
C CYS A 137 -44.55 -2.25 -10.62
N CYS A 138 -44.37 -1.16 -9.87
CA CYS A 138 -45.48 -0.36 -9.34
C CYS A 138 -46.30 0.31 -10.44
N ARG A 139 -45.65 0.85 -11.49
CA ARG A 139 -46.35 1.40 -12.65
C ARG A 139 -47.10 0.33 -13.45
N GLY A 140 -46.50 -0.84 -13.63
CA GLY A 140 -47.13 -1.95 -14.35
C GLY A 140 -48.37 -2.52 -13.63
N LYS A 141 -48.41 -2.47 -12.30
CA LYS A 141 -49.59 -2.85 -11.52
C LYS A 141 -50.73 -1.84 -11.64
N LYS A 142 -50.43 -0.53 -11.65
CA LYS A 142 -51.44 0.53 -11.83
C LYS A 142 -52.07 0.60 -13.23
N ALA A 143 -51.46 -0.02 -14.23
CA ALA A 143 -51.98 -0.03 -15.61
C ALA A 143 -52.85 -1.26 -15.93
N LYS A 144 -53.04 -2.18 -14.97
CA LYS A 144 -53.85 -3.40 -15.11
C LYS A 144 -55.11 -3.41 -14.24
N GLU A 145 -55.33 -2.32 -13.49
CA GLU A 145 -56.55 -2.01 -12.73
C GLU A 145 -57.34 -0.95 -13.51
#